data_AF-A0A9D1VX98-F1
#
_entry.id   AF-A0A9D1VX98-F1
#
_cell.length_a   1.000
_cell.length_b   1.000
_cell.length_c   1.000
_cell.angle_alpha   90.00
_cell.angle_beta   90.00
_cell.angle_gamma   90.00
#
_symmetry.space_group_name_H-M   'P 1'
#
loop_
_entity.id
_entity.type
_entity.pdbx_description
1 polymer ?
#
loop_
_entity_poly.entity_id
_entity_poly.type
_entity_poly.pdbx_seq_one_letter_code
_entity_poly.pdbx_strand_id
1 'polypeptide(L)'
;IYQSGFSGMRYSISNTAEYGDYITGPKIITEDTKKAMKKILSDIQDGTFAKDFLLDMSEAGGQAHFRAMRKLAAEHPSEKIGEEIRKLYSWSDEDKLINN
;
A
#
# COMPACT_ATOMS: atom_id res chain seq x y z
N ILE A 1 15.35 0.46 -6.50
CA ILE A 1 14.46 -0.60 -7.04
C ILE A 1 13.87 -0.16 -8.38
N TYR A 2 13.08 0.92 -8.46
CA TYR A 2 12.48 1.38 -9.73
C TYR A 2 13.50 1.56 -10.88
N GLN A 3 14.67 2.15 -10.59
CA GLN A 3 15.70 2.44 -11.59
C GLN A 3 16.65 1.26 -11.89
N SER A 4 16.79 0.29 -10.98
CA SER A 4 17.92 -0.66 -11.00
C SER A 4 17.63 -2.05 -10.38
N GLY A 5 16.37 -2.36 -10.11
CA GLY A 5 15.94 -3.62 -9.49
C GLY A 5 16.40 -3.79 -8.04
N PHE A 6 16.23 -5.01 -7.52
CA PHE A 6 16.66 -5.36 -6.15
C PHE A 6 18.18 -5.40 -6.00
N SER A 7 18.90 -5.87 -7.02
CA SER A 7 20.36 -5.93 -6.99
C SER A 7 20.97 -4.53 -6.86
N GLY A 8 20.50 -3.56 -7.65
CA GLY A 8 20.97 -2.19 -7.56
C GLY A 8 20.57 -1.52 -6.25
N MET A 9 19.40 -1.85 -5.68
CA MET A 9 19.02 -1.36 -4.36
C MET A 9 19.95 -1.90 -3.26
N ARG A 10 20.20 -3.21 -3.25
CA ARG A 10 21.04 -3.86 -2.23
C ARG A 10 22.48 -3.40 -2.28
N TYR A 11 23.02 -3.17 -3.48
CA TYR A 11 24.34 -2.56 -3.65
C TYR A 11 24.43 -1.16 -3.03
N SER A 12 23.33 -0.39 -3.02
CA SER A 12 23.33 1.00 -2.55
C SER A 12 23.05 1.17 -1.04
N ILE A 13 22.66 0.12 -0.33
CA ILE A 13 22.43 0.16 1.13
C ILE A 13 23.64 -0.41 1.88
N SER A 14 23.69 -0.22 3.20
CA SER A 14 24.77 -0.80 4.01
C SER A 14 24.66 -2.32 4.08
N ASN A 15 25.80 -3.00 4.23
CA ASN A 15 25.85 -4.46 4.43
C ASN A 15 24.97 -4.92 5.61
N THR A 16 24.85 -4.11 6.66
CA THR A 16 23.97 -4.39 7.80
C THR A 16 22.50 -4.43 7.40
N ALA A 17 22.06 -3.49 6.56
CA ALA A 17 20.69 -3.45 6.06
C ALA A 17 20.42 -4.60 5.07
N GLU A 18 21.38 -4.91 4.19
CA GLU A 18 21.26 -6.05 3.26
C GLU A 18 21.20 -7.39 3.99
N TYR A 19 22.07 -7.62 4.98
CA TYR A 19 22.01 -8.82 5.81
C TYR A 19 20.66 -8.93 6.55
N GLY A 20 20.16 -7.80 7.08
CA GLY A 20 18.86 -7.71 7.72
C GLY A 20 17.70 -8.08 6.79
N ASP A 21 17.72 -7.60 5.53
CA ASP A 21 16.74 -7.94 4.48
C ASP A 21 16.67 -9.46 4.28
N TYR A 22 17.82 -10.12 4.04
CA TYR A 22 17.86 -11.56 3.78
C TYR A 22 17.27 -12.41 4.90
N ILE A 23 17.55 -12.07 6.16
CA ILE A 23 17.15 -12.90 7.30
C ILE A 23 15.75 -12.56 7.82
N THR A 24 15.28 -11.32 7.61
CA THR A 24 14.04 -10.82 8.21
C THR A 24 12.91 -10.75 7.19
N GLY A 25 13.20 -10.47 5.92
CA GLY A 25 12.20 -10.39 4.85
C GLY A 25 11.27 -11.60 4.80
N PRO A 26 11.79 -12.85 4.75
CA PRO A 26 10.95 -14.06 4.73
C PRO A 26 10.15 -14.31 6.01
N LYS A 27 10.53 -13.70 7.14
CA LYS A 27 9.79 -13.81 8.41
C LYS A 27 8.54 -12.92 8.41
N ILE A 28 8.54 -11.85 7.63
CA ILE A 28 7.42 -10.92 7.48
C ILE A 28 6.54 -11.31 6.30
N ILE A 29 7.14 -11.60 5.14
CA ILE A 29 6.43 -12.08 3.95
C ILE A 29 6.47 -13.61 3.95
N THR A 30 5.48 -14.20 4.62
CA THR A 30 5.43 -15.64 4.87
C THR A 30 4.70 -16.39 3.76
N GLU A 31 4.66 -17.72 3.86
CA GLU A 31 3.83 -18.55 2.98
C GLU A 31 2.34 -18.21 3.08
N ASP A 32 1.86 -17.79 4.25
CA ASP A 32 0.47 -17.37 4.41
C ASP A 32 0.20 -16.04 3.72
N THR A 33 1.16 -15.11 3.73
CA THR A 33 1.09 -13.90 2.89
C THR A 33 0.98 -14.25 1.41
N LYS A 34 1.78 -15.21 0.93
CA LYS A 34 1.71 -15.67 -0.47
C LYS A 34 0.40 -16.38 -0.79
N LYS A 35 -0.15 -17.18 0.14
CA LYS A 35 -1.48 -17.81 -0.02
C LYS A 35 -2.58 -16.75 -0.10
N ALA A 36 -2.53 -15.73 0.74
CA ALA A 36 -3.46 -14.60 0.68
C ALA A 36 -3.38 -13.90 -0.67
N MET A 37 -2.17 -13.62 -1.18
CA MET A 37 -1.98 -13.05 -2.53
C MET A 37 -2.59 -13.93 -3.62
N LYS A 38 -2.41 -15.26 -3.56
CA LYS A 38 -3.02 -16.20 -4.52
C LYS A 38 -4.55 -16.19 -4.42
N LYS A 39 -5.12 -16.15 -3.21
CA LYS A 39 -6.57 -16.07 -3.01
C LYS A 39 -7.14 -14.77 -3.58
N ILE A 40 -6.49 -13.64 -3.33
CA ILE A 40 -6.85 -12.35 -3.92
C ILE A 40 -6.85 -12.44 -5.45
N LEU A 41 -5.82 -13.07 -6.05
CA LEU A 41 -5.79 -13.28 -7.49
C LEU A 41 -6.96 -14.15 -7.97
N SER A 42 -7.28 -15.24 -7.27
CA SER A 42 -8.45 -16.06 -7.60
C SER A 42 -9.75 -15.24 -7.56
N ASP A 43 -9.95 -14.43 -6.52
CA ASP A 43 -11.15 -13.60 -6.34
C ASP A 43 -11.29 -12.51 -7.42
N ILE A 44 -10.16 -12.06 -7.97
CA ILE A 44 -10.14 -11.17 -9.13
C ILE A 44 -10.53 -11.95 -10.39
N GLN A 45 -9.92 -13.13 -10.61
CA GLN A 45 -10.11 -13.93 -11.83
C GLN A 45 -11.50 -14.55 -11.95
N ASP A 46 -12.11 -14.94 -10.82
CA ASP A 46 -13.47 -15.50 -10.79
C ASP A 46 -14.57 -14.44 -10.69
N GLY A 47 -14.19 -13.16 -10.58
CA GLY A 47 -15.11 -12.02 -10.57
C GLY A 47 -15.71 -11.67 -9.21
N THR A 48 -15.36 -12.40 -8.14
CA THR A 48 -15.81 -12.10 -6.77
C THR A 48 -15.50 -10.66 -6.37
N PHE A 49 -14.26 -10.21 -6.59
CA PHE A 49 -13.85 -8.84 -6.27
C PHE A 49 -14.69 -7.80 -7.04
N ALA A 50 -14.88 -8.00 -8.34
CA ALA A 50 -15.62 -7.07 -9.19
C ALA A 50 -17.10 -6.98 -8.75
N LYS A 51 -17.71 -8.12 -8.41
CA LYS A 51 -19.08 -8.18 -7.91
C LYS A 51 -19.24 -7.38 -6.61
N ASP A 52 -18.37 -7.61 -5.63
CA ASP A 52 -18.45 -6.94 -4.33
C ASP A 52 -18.23 -5.43 -4.46
N PHE A 53 -17.26 -5.02 -5.29
CA PHE A 53 -17.03 -3.61 -5.60
C PHE A 53 -18.24 -2.96 -6.26
N LEU A 54 -18.80 -3.57 -7.32
CA LEU A 54 -19.96 -3.01 -8.02
C LEU A 54 -21.19 -2.94 -7.12
N LEU A 55 -21.37 -3.89 -6.20
CA LEU A 55 -22.46 -3.85 -5.23
C LEU A 55 -22.33 -2.65 -4.29
N ASP A 56 -21.15 -2.41 -3.71
CA ASP A 56 -20.93 -1.25 -2.82
C ASP A 56 -21.04 0.08 -3.60
N MET A 57 -20.57 0.13 -4.84
CA MET A 57 -20.63 1.33 -5.69
C MET A 57 -22.02 1.60 -6.28
N SER A 58 -22.92 0.64 -6.26
CA SER A 58 -24.29 0.80 -6.78
C SER A 58 -25.09 1.84 -5.97
N GLU A 59 -26.18 2.36 -6.54
CA GLU A 59 -27.08 3.27 -5.82
C GLU A 59 -27.62 2.66 -4.52
N ALA A 60 -27.87 1.35 -4.51
CA ALA A 60 -28.34 0.63 -3.34
C ALA A 60 -27.24 0.46 -2.27
N GLY A 61 -25.98 0.28 -2.68
CA GLY A 61 -24.83 0.18 -1.77
C GLY A 61 -24.38 1.54 -1.23
N GLY A 62 -24.55 2.61 -2.02
CA GLY A 62 -24.30 3.98 -1.60
C GLY A 62 -22.86 4.26 -1.17
N GLN A 63 -21.90 3.41 -1.56
CA GLN A 63 -20.49 3.42 -1.15
C GLN A 63 -20.31 3.33 0.37
N ALA A 64 -21.23 2.68 1.07
CA ALA A 64 -21.23 2.66 2.53
C ALA A 64 -19.93 2.04 3.09
N HIS A 65 -19.51 0.90 2.55
CA HIS A 65 -18.27 0.25 2.99
C HIS A 65 -17.05 1.04 2.56
N PHE A 66 -17.01 1.49 1.30
CA PHE A 66 -15.88 2.26 0.79
C PHE A 66 -15.64 3.57 1.54
N ARG A 67 -16.70 4.32 1.87
CA ARG A 67 -16.59 5.56 2.66
C ARG A 67 -16.09 5.30 4.07
N ALA A 68 -16.55 4.21 4.70
CA ALA A 68 -16.05 3.81 6.01
C ALA A 68 -14.56 3.44 5.97
N MET A 69 -14.14 2.62 4.98
CA MET A 69 -12.73 2.27 4.79
C MET A 69 -11.85 3.51 4.55
N ARG A 70 -12.32 4.44 3.70
CA ARG A 70 -11.62 5.70 3.42
C ARG A 70 -11.47 6.56 4.66
N LYS A 71 -12.52 6.67 5.48
CA LYS A 71 -12.47 7.43 6.73
C LYS A 71 -11.43 6.85 7.69
N LEU A 72 -11.47 5.53 7.92
CA LEU A 72 -10.52 4.85 8.81
C LEU A 72 -9.07 5.01 8.33
N ALA A 73 -8.83 4.93 7.01
CA ALA A 73 -7.50 5.13 6.43
C ALA A 73 -7.01 6.57 6.64
N ALA A 74 -7.87 7.57 6.45
CA ALA A 74 -7.54 8.98 6.65
C ALA A 74 -7.28 9.34 8.13
N GLU A 75 -7.89 8.61 9.06
CA GLU A 75 -7.71 8.80 10.51
C GLU A 75 -6.45 8.10 11.06
N HIS A 76 -5.71 7.35 10.22
CA HIS A 76 -4.52 6.63 10.69
C HIS A 76 -3.46 7.60 11.23
N PRO A 77 -2.83 7.35 12.40
CA PRO A 77 -1.89 8.28 13.02
C PRO A 77 -0.72 8.70 12.11
N SER A 78 -0.28 7.82 11.22
CA SER A 78 0.77 8.13 10.23
C SER A 78 0.37 9.22 9.23
N GLU A 79 -0.92 9.41 8.94
CA GLU A 79 -1.38 10.50 8.06
C GLU A 79 -1.18 11.85 8.75
N LYS A 80 -1.61 11.96 10.02
CA LYS A 80 -1.44 13.18 10.82
C LYS A 80 0.05 13.55 10.97
N ILE A 81 0.86 12.59 11.43
CA ILE A 81 2.29 12.81 11.66
C ILE A 81 3.00 13.05 10.31
N GLY A 82 2.63 12.30 9.27
CA GLY A 82 3.20 12.44 7.94
C GLY A 82 2.93 13.82 7.33
N GLU A 83 1.73 14.37 7.52
CA GLU A 83 1.40 15.73 7.08
C GLU A 83 2.30 16.78 7.76
N GLU A 84 2.47 16.69 9.08
CA GLU A 84 3.32 17.60 9.85
C GLU A 84 4.79 17.53 9.40
N ILE A 85 5.33 16.31 9.23
CA ILE A 85 6.71 16.12 8.77
C ILE A 85 6.89 16.66 7.34
N ARG A 86 5.95 16.37 6.43
CA ARG A 86 6.07 16.81 5.02
C ARG A 86 6.05 18.33 4.89
N LYS A 87 5.37 19.08 5.78
CA LYS A 87 5.40 20.55 5.81
C LYS A 87 6.77 21.15 6.14
N LEU A 88 7.66 20.37 6.75
CA LEU A 88 9.00 20.83 7.12
C LEU A 88 10.01 20.69 5.98
N TYR A 89 9.65 19.99 4.90
CA TYR A 89 10.54 19.81 3.77
C TYR A 89 10.67 21.12 2.99
N SER A 90 11.90 21.56 2.74
CA SER A 90 12.15 22.80 2.01
C SER A 90 11.73 22.77 0.54
N TRP A 91 11.23 21.62 0.07
CA TRP A 91 10.75 21.37 -1.29
C TRP A 91 9.27 20.95 -1.32
N SER A 92 8.51 21.17 -0.23
CA SER A 92 7.10 20.75 -0.14
C SER A 92 6.11 21.62 -0.92
N ASP A 93 6.55 22.77 -1.45
CA ASP A 93 5.70 23.72 -2.18
C ASP A 93 5.63 23.45 -3.69
N GLU A 94 6.33 22.44 -4.20
CA GLU A 94 6.22 22.00 -5.59
C GLU A 94 5.01 21.06 -5.75
N ASP A 95 3.92 21.65 -6.27
CA ASP A 95 2.73 21.01 -6.84
C ASP A 95 1.99 19.98 -5.98
N LYS A 96 0.90 20.45 -5.35
CA LYS A 96 -0.21 19.61 -4.88
C LYS A 96 -0.81 18.85 -6.07
N LEU A 97 -0.28 17.68 -6.35
CA LEU A 97 -0.75 16.81 -7.41
C LEU A 97 -2.08 16.12 -7.01
N ILE A 98 -3.12 16.57 -7.71
CA ILE A 98 -4.34 15.85 -8.14
C ILE A 98 -5.40 15.55 -7.06
N ASN A 99 -6.53 16.26 -7.19
CA ASN A 99 -7.83 15.84 -6.64
C ASN A 99 -8.39 14.71 -7.50
N ASN A 100 -8.48 13.51 -6.94
CA ASN A 100 -9.32 12.42 -7.46
C ASN A 100 -10.57 12.25 -6.58
#